data_AF-A0A150HQS2-F1
#
_entry.id   AF-A0A150HQS2-F1
#
_cell.length_a   1.000
_cell.length_b   1.000
_cell.length_c   1.000
_cell.angle_alpha   90.00
_cell.angle_beta   90.00
_cell.angle_gamma   90.00
#
_symmetry.space_group_name_H-M   'P 1'
#
loop_
_entity.id
_entity.type
_entity.pdbx_description
1 polymer ?
#
loop_
_entity_poly.entity_id
_entity_poly.type
_entity_poly.pdbx_seq_one_letter_code
_entity_poly.pdbx_strand_id
1 'polypeptide(L)' 'MMEVAHTIMQKKQEGMSLRDMLDGNDKAYDEQPNEFLYETFKTVARDAFSQPEMLDKKKQLNDFSAKYYLGCMKMYE' A
#
# COMPACT_ATOMS: atom_id res chain seq x y z
N MET A 1 -8.88 2.25 0.47
CA MET A 1 -7.57 2.94 0.56
C MET A 1 -6.78 2.54 1.80
N MET A 2 -7.32 2.72 3.02
CA MET A 2 -6.62 2.30 4.26
C MET A 2 -6.22 0.81 4.26
N GLU A 3 -7.14 -0.10 3.93
CA GLU A 3 -6.87 -1.55 3.92
C GLU A 3 -5.76 -1.96 2.94
N VAL A 4 -5.73 -1.32 1.77
CA VAL A 4 -4.68 -1.51 0.76
C VAL A 4 -3.32 -1.07 1.32
N ALA A 5 -3.27 0.12 1.95
CA ALA A 5 -2.06 0.62 2.60
C ALA A 5 -1.59 -0.24 3.76
N HIS A 6 -2.51 -0.72 4.58
CA HIS A 6 -2.22 -1.64 5.67
C HIS A 6 -1.58 -2.93 5.15
N THR A 7 -2.24 -3.56 4.18
CA THR A 7 -1.78 -4.83 3.60
C THR A 7 -0.40 -4.69 2.95
N ILE A 8 -0.19 -3.63 2.17
CA ILE A 8 1.09 -3.35 1.52
C ILE A 8 2.22 -3.16 2.54
N MET A 9 2.01 -2.32 3.56
CA MET A 9 3.05 -2.07 4.57
C MET A 9 3.33 -3.33 5.40
N GLN A 10 2.30 -4.08 5.76
CA GLN A 10 2.45 -5.37 6.45
C GLN A 10 3.29 -6.34 5.61
N LYS A 11 2.96 -6.53 4.33
CA LYS A 11 3.70 -7.43 3.43
C LYS A 11 5.14 -7.00 3.21
N LYS A 12 5.40 -5.69 3.10
CA LYS A 12 6.77 -5.16 3.09
C LYS A 12 7.52 -5.54 4.38
N GLN A 13 6.92 -5.33 5.55
CA GLN A 13 7.52 -5.66 6.85
C GLN A 13 7.74 -7.17 7.06
N GLU A 14 6.98 -8.00 6.34
CA GLU A 14 7.16 -9.46 6.25
C GLU A 14 8.28 -9.86 5.27
N GLY A 15 8.87 -8.91 4.54
CA GLY A 15 9.99 -9.14 3.63
C GLY A 15 9.61 -9.34 2.17
N MET A 16 8.35 -9.11 1.79
CA MET A 16 7.95 -9.11 0.37
C MET A 16 8.70 -8.02 -0.38
N SER A 17 9.22 -8.33 -1.56
CA SER A 17 9.87 -7.33 -2.41
C SER A 17 8.85 -6.45 -3.11
N LEU A 18 9.24 -5.23 -3.51
CA LEU A 18 8.39 -4.36 -4.33
C LEU A 18 8.02 -5.05 -5.64
N ARG A 19 8.94 -5.82 -6.22
CA ARG A 19 8.71 -6.56 -7.47
C ARG A 19 7.58 -7.58 -7.30
N ASP A 20 7.66 -8.45 -6.31
CA ASP A 20 6.64 -9.49 -6.09
C ASP A 20 5.26 -8.87 -5.84
N MET A 21 5.24 -7.72 -5.17
CA MET A 21 4.03 -6.98 -4.88
C MET A 21 3.40 -6.38 -6.14
N LEU A 22 4.20 -5.80 -7.04
CA LEU A 22 3.74 -5.28 -8.32
C LEU A 22 3.30 -6.41 -9.27
N ASP A 23 4.06 -7.50 -9.34
CA ASP A 23 3.71 -8.69 -10.14
C ASP A 23 2.37 -9.28 -9.67
N GLY A 24 2.10 -9.27 -8.36
CA GLY A 24 0.80 -9.69 -7.81
C GLY A 24 -0.36 -8.78 -8.20
N ASN A 25 -0.13 -7.47 -8.27
CA ASN A 25 -1.13 -6.49 -8.70
C ASN A 25 -1.42 -6.58 -10.21
N ASP A 26 -0.41 -6.82 -11.03
CA ASP A 26 -0.56 -7.05 -12.47
C ASP A 26 -1.45 -8.29 -12.71
N LYS A 27 -1.17 -9.41 -12.02
CA LYS A 27 -2.01 -10.62 -12.11
C LYS A 27 -3.45 -10.39 -11.66
N ALA A 28 -3.65 -9.69 -10.55
CA ALA A 28 -4.99 -9.38 -10.04
C ALA A 28 -5.78 -8.51 -11.03
N TYR A 29 -5.11 -7.59 -11.73
CA TYR A 29 -5.72 -6.77 -12.77
C TYR A 29 -6.09 -7.58 -14.02
N ASP A 30 -5.22 -8.51 -14.45
CA ASP A 30 -5.51 -9.41 -15.57
C ASP A 30 -6.76 -10.29 -15.30
N GLU A 31 -6.93 -10.74 -14.05
CA GLU A 31 -8.08 -11.56 -13.63
C GLU A 31 -9.35 -10.74 -13.45
N GLN A 32 -9.24 -9.55 -12.84
CA GLN A 32 -10.36 -8.66 -12.55
C GLN A 32 -9.96 -7.19 -12.80
N PRO A 33 -10.16 -6.70 -14.04
CA PRO A 33 -9.73 -5.36 -14.40
C PRO A 33 -10.42 -4.28 -13.56
N ASN A 34 -9.62 -3.55 -12.79
CA ASN A 34 -10.04 -2.38 -12.03
C ASN A 34 -8.91 -1.36 -12.01
N GLU A 35 -8.95 -0.41 -12.96
CA GLU A 35 -7.88 0.58 -13.17
C GLU A 35 -7.61 1.42 -11.92
N PHE A 36 -8.67 1.84 -11.25
CA PHE A 36 -8.56 2.67 -10.05
C PHE A 36 -7.80 1.93 -8.94
N LEU A 37 -8.15 0.66 -8.69
CA LEU A 37 -7.50 -0.16 -7.69
C LEU A 37 -6.05 -0.47 -8.08
N TYR A 38 -5.81 -0.77 -9.36
CA TYR A 38 -4.49 -1.05 -9.90
C TYR A 38 -3.51 0.10 -9.69
N GLU A 39 -3.90 1.32 -10.08
CA GLU A 39 -3.06 2.52 -9.93
C GLU A 39 -2.94 2.97 -8.47
N THR A 40 -4.01 2.82 -7.69
CA THR A 40 -3.99 3.01 -6.24
C THR A 40 -2.92 2.12 -5.60
N PHE A 41 -2.94 0.82 -5.91
CA PHE A 41 -2.03 -0.15 -5.31
C PHE A 41 -0.58 0.19 -5.65
N LYS A 42 -0.28 0.50 -6.92
CA LYS A 42 1.07 0.93 -7.36
C LYS A 42 1.55 2.18 -6.62
N THR A 43 0.68 3.16 -6.47
CA THR A 43 1.00 4.41 -5.75
C THR A 43 1.34 4.13 -4.29
N VAL A 44 0.52 3.33 -3.63
CA VAL A 44 0.69 2.99 -2.21
C VAL A 44 1.92 2.11 -1.99
N ALA A 45 2.19 1.15 -2.88
CA ALA A 45 3.38 0.30 -2.83
C ALA A 45 4.65 1.14 -2.97
N ARG A 46 4.72 2.06 -3.94
CA ARG A 46 5.88 2.95 -4.10
C ARG A 46 6.15 3.79 -2.85
N ASP A 47 5.11 4.38 -2.25
CA ASP A 47 5.27 5.14 -1.00
C ASP A 47 5.76 4.23 0.13
N ALA A 48 5.14 3.06 0.32
CA ALA A 48 5.55 2.12 1.36
C ALA A 48 7.03 1.76 1.24
N PHE A 49 7.51 1.43 0.04
CA PHE A 49 8.91 1.07 -0.19
C PHE A 49 9.88 2.26 -0.21
N SER A 50 9.40 3.49 -0.35
CA SER A 50 10.21 4.70 -0.20
C SER A 50 10.54 5.02 1.26
N GLN A 51 9.73 4.52 2.20
CA GLN A 51 9.94 4.74 3.63
C GLN A 51 10.95 3.74 4.20
N PRO A 52 11.85 4.15 5.11
CA PRO A 52 12.72 3.21 5.83
C PRO A 52 11.89 2.27 6.72
N GLU A 53 12.38 1.08 7.01
CA GLU A 53 11.74 0.19 7.98
C GLU A 53 12.02 0.70 9.41
N MET A 54 10.96 0.81 10.22
CA MET A 54 11.09 1.26 11.60
C MET A 54 11.25 0.06 12.55
N LEU A 55 11.98 0.24 13.65
CA LEU A 55 12.07 -0.78 14.72
C LEU A 55 10.67 -1.09 15.30
N ASP A 56 9.84 -0.07 15.50
CA ASP A 56 8.44 -0.24 15.90
C ASP A 56 7.55 -0.45 14.68
N LYS A 57 7.50 -1.70 14.22
CA LYS A 57 6.69 -2.13 13.06
C LYS A 57 5.21 -1.81 13.22
N LYS A 58 4.66 -1.97 14.44
CA LYS A 58 3.22 -1.75 14.70
C LYS A 58 2.87 -0.28 14.57
N LYS A 59 3.69 0.62 15.14
CA LYS A 59 3.50 2.06 14.98
C LYS A 59 3.61 2.47 13.52
N GLN A 60 4.63 1.99 12.80
CA GLN A 60 4.79 2.29 11.37
C GLN A 60 3.57 1.84 10.55
N LEU A 61 3.06 0.64 10.80
CA LEU A 61 1.89 0.10 10.11
C LEU A 61 0.65 0.97 10.35
N ASN A 62 0.42 1.37 11.60
CA ASN A 62 -0.70 2.24 11.97
C ASN A 62 -0.58 3.63 11.34
N ASP A 63 0.58 4.28 11.47
CA ASP A 63 0.81 5.62 10.93
C ASP A 63 0.70 5.64 9.40
N PHE A 64 1.26 4.63 8.73
CA PHE A 64 1.16 4.47 7.28
C PHE A 64 -0.30 4.29 6.85
N SER A 65 -1.03 3.39 7.49
CA SER A 65 -2.45 3.15 7.18
C SER A 65 -3.30 4.41 7.41
N ALA A 66 -3.05 5.12 8.51
CA ALA A 66 -3.77 6.33 8.88
C ALA A 66 -3.56 7.47 7.86
N LYS A 67 -2.34 7.62 7.31
CA LYS A 67 -2.05 8.58 6.23
C LYS A 67 -3.03 8.44 5.06
N TYR A 68 -3.33 7.20 4.65
CA TYR A 68 -4.24 6.94 3.52
C TYR A 68 -5.72 7.01 3.88
N TYR A 69 -6.07 7.00 5.16
CA TYR A 69 -7.42 7.34 5.61
C TYR A 69 -7.65 8.86 5.65
N LEU A 70 -6.71 9.58 6.27
CA LEU A 70 -6.76 11.05 6.37
C LEU A 70 -6.59 11.73 5.01
N GLY A 71 -5.76 11.17 4.12
CA GLY A 71 -5.60 11.64 2.74
C GLY A 71 -6.89 11.53 1.93
N CYS A 72 -7.68 10.47 2.14
CA CYS A 72 -9.02 10.38 1.55
C CYS A 72 -9.97 11.43 2.11
N MET A 73 -9.93 11.75 3.40
CA MET A 73 -10.78 12.83 3.95
C MET A 73 -10.46 14.21 3.38
N LYS A 74 -9.17 14.51 3.14
CA LYS A 74 -8.77 15.78 2.49
C LYS A 74 -9.15 15.89 1.02
N MET A 75 -9.45 14.79 0.33
CA MET A 75 -9.96 14.81 -1.05
C MET A 75 -11.47 15.07 -1.14
N TYR A 76 -12.19 15.05 -0.01
CA TYR A 76 -13.63 15.34 0.08
C TYR A 76 -13.92 16.73 0.69
N GLU A 77 -12.90 17.56 0.92
CA GLU A 77 -13.01 19.02 1.15
C GLU A 77 -12.74 19.78 -0.15
#